data_AF-F5ZEF6-F1
#
_entry.id   AF-F5ZEF6-F1
#
_cell.length_a   1.000
_cell.length_b   1.000
_cell.length_c   1.000
_cell.angle_alpha   90.00
_cell.angle_beta   90.00
_cell.angle_gamma   90.00
#
_symmetry.space_group_name_H-M   'P 1'
#
loop_
_entity.id
_entity.type
_entity.pdbx_description
1 polymer ?
#
loop_
_entity_poly.entity_id
_entity_poly.type
_entity_poly.pdbx_seq_one_letter_code
_entity_poly.pdbx_strand_id
1 'polypeptide(L)'
;MELSDAYLRYPDDTALKVITSNFTELLAGIVRDIEERSKSRKRYLKRFKPEIHLCHKTIVATDCHNIDTKKLQSRLLKYWHELFEFTNHNDIHWNNTVAEHAIKLIATHRNKNLKYLSIKKIEDYMTILTIYQNCEIKEKSFLRFLLNQKPDDIL
;
A
#
# COMPACT_ATOMS: atom_id res chain seq x y z
N MET A 1 3.24 12.12 2.22
CA MET A 1 3.99 13.37 2.45
C MET A 1 3.16 14.39 3.25
N GLU A 2 2.37 13.97 4.26
CA GLU A 2 1.54 14.89 5.08
C GLU A 2 1.82 14.74 6.58
N LEU A 3 2.21 13.54 7.07
CA LEU A 3 2.53 13.31 8.48
C LEU A 3 3.79 14.08 8.95
N SER A 4 4.85 14.08 8.13
CA SER A 4 6.07 14.84 8.42
C SER A 4 5.82 16.35 8.45
N ASP A 5 4.91 16.82 7.60
CA ASP A 5 4.57 18.23 7.44
C ASP A 5 3.68 18.76 8.57
N ALA A 6 2.87 17.90 9.18
CA ALA A 6 2.07 18.22 10.36
C ALA A 6 2.95 18.27 11.63
N TYR A 7 3.89 17.33 11.77
CA TYR A 7 4.82 17.28 12.92
C TYR A 7 5.70 18.54 13.02
N LEU A 8 6.10 19.09 11.88
CA LEU A 8 6.91 20.32 11.83
C LEU A 8 6.11 21.58 12.20
N ARG A 9 4.78 21.58 12.01
CA ARG A 9 3.92 22.74 12.26
C ARG A 9 3.44 22.86 13.70
N TYR A 10 3.30 21.74 14.42
CA TYR A 10 2.80 21.72 15.80
C TYR A 10 3.61 20.75 16.68
N PRO A 11 4.86 21.10 17.01
CA PRO A 11 5.77 20.21 17.75
C PRO A 11 5.33 19.91 19.18
N ASP A 12 4.43 20.70 19.77
CA ASP A 12 3.92 20.51 21.14
C ASP A 12 2.53 19.88 21.22
N ASP A 13 1.93 19.53 20.08
CA ASP A 13 0.62 18.88 20.06
C ASP A 13 0.75 17.43 20.55
N THR A 14 0.35 17.21 21.80
CA THR A 14 0.38 15.89 22.47
C THR A 14 -0.53 14.89 21.76
N ALA A 15 -1.68 15.33 21.25
CA ALA A 15 -2.59 14.48 20.49
C ALA A 15 -1.97 14.05 19.16
N LEU A 16 -1.30 14.97 18.46
CA LEU A 16 -0.58 14.65 17.23
C LEU A 16 0.55 13.64 17.45
N LYS A 17 1.32 13.80 18.53
CA LYS A 17 2.37 12.85 18.92
C LYS A 17 1.80 11.46 19.19
N VAL A 18 0.73 11.37 19.97
CA VAL A 18 0.06 10.10 20.31
C VAL A 18 -0.46 9.42 19.04
N ILE A 19 -1.15 10.14 18.15
CA ILE A 19 -1.65 9.56 16.90
C ILE A 19 -0.49 9.08 16.02
N THR A 20 0.55 9.92 15.87
CA THR A 20 1.66 9.62 14.96
C THR A 20 2.50 8.46 15.47
N SER A 21 2.91 8.44 16.74
CA SER A 21 3.72 7.35 17.32
C SER A 21 2.97 6.03 17.26
N ASN A 22 1.71 5.95 17.75
CA ASN A 22 0.92 4.72 17.71
C ASN A 22 0.74 4.17 16.29
N PHE A 23 0.53 5.06 15.31
CA PHE A 23 0.37 4.65 13.92
C PHE A 23 1.70 4.18 13.30
N THR A 24 2.79 4.92 13.54
CA THR A 24 4.12 4.56 13.01
C THR A 24 4.68 3.29 13.63
N GLU A 25 4.48 3.06 14.92
CA GLU A 25 4.92 1.84 15.60
C GLU A 25 4.18 0.61 15.09
N LEU A 26 2.86 0.73 14.91
CA LEU A 26 2.04 -0.33 14.32
C LEU A 26 2.50 -0.67 12.90
N LEU A 27 2.69 0.35 12.05
CA LEU A 27 3.16 0.13 10.68
C LEU A 27 4.57 -0.45 10.63
N ALA A 28 5.50 0.08 11.42
CA ALA A 28 6.87 -0.43 11.48
C ALA A 28 6.90 -1.89 11.96
N GLY A 29 6.07 -2.24 12.95
CA GLY A 29 5.90 -3.61 13.42
C GLY A 29 5.40 -4.55 12.31
N ILE A 30 4.37 -4.12 11.58
CA ILE A 30 3.83 -4.89 10.45
C ILE A 30 4.87 -5.06 9.34
N VAL A 31 5.55 -3.99 8.92
CA VAL A 31 6.55 -4.02 7.84
C VAL A 31 7.72 -4.93 8.21
N ARG A 32 8.28 -4.78 9.42
CA ARG A 32 9.39 -5.61 9.90
C ARG A 32 9.03 -7.09 9.92
N ASP A 33 7.86 -7.44 10.44
CA ASP A 33 7.41 -8.84 10.48
C ASP A 33 7.13 -9.40 9.07
N ILE A 34 6.70 -8.58 8.11
CA ILE A 34 6.54 -8.99 6.71
C ILE A 34 7.91 -9.27 6.07
N GLU A 35 8.90 -8.38 6.28
CA GLU A 35 10.25 -8.52 5.73
C GLU A 35 10.98 -9.74 6.30
N GLU A 36 10.89 -9.97 7.62
CA GLU A 36 11.57 -11.09 8.28
C GLU A 36 10.94 -12.46 7.96
N ARG A 37 9.63 -12.52 7.67
CA ARG A 37 8.87 -13.79 7.68
C ARG A 37 8.20 -14.14 6.35
N SER A 38 8.82 -13.76 5.24
CA SER A 38 8.40 -13.89 3.83
C SER A 38 7.64 -15.15 3.40
N LYS A 39 7.69 -16.26 4.15
CA LYS A 39 7.13 -17.57 3.79
C LYS A 39 5.72 -17.89 4.31
N SER A 40 5.13 -17.14 5.24
CA SER A 40 3.77 -17.47 5.77
C SER A 40 2.91 -16.25 6.15
N ARG A 41 2.61 -15.40 5.15
CA ARG A 41 1.87 -14.12 5.30
C ARG A 41 0.54 -14.22 6.08
N LYS A 42 -0.26 -15.30 5.89
CA LYS A 42 -1.59 -15.49 6.52
C LYS A 42 -1.61 -15.48 8.05
N ARG A 43 -0.67 -16.19 8.70
CA ARG A 43 -0.68 -16.36 10.16
C ARG A 43 -0.18 -15.11 10.87
N TYR A 44 0.72 -14.37 10.23
CA TYR A 44 1.33 -13.16 10.81
C TYR A 44 0.44 -11.94 10.67
N LEU A 45 -0.17 -11.70 9.51
CA LEU A 45 -1.05 -10.53 9.33
C LEU A 45 -2.29 -10.59 10.24
N LYS A 46 -2.79 -11.81 10.55
CA LYS A 46 -3.87 -11.99 11.53
C LYS A 46 -3.47 -11.65 12.97
N ARG A 47 -2.20 -11.82 13.34
CA ARG A 47 -1.68 -11.48 14.68
C ARG A 47 -1.78 -9.98 14.97
N PHE A 48 -1.65 -9.14 13.94
CA PHE A 48 -1.76 -7.69 14.07
C PHE A 48 -3.19 -7.18 14.24
N LYS A 49 -4.23 -8.00 14.02
CA LYS A 49 -5.64 -7.57 14.22
C LYS A 49 -5.93 -6.98 15.60
N PRO A 50 -5.53 -7.60 16.73
CA PRO A 50 -5.67 -6.98 18.05
C PRO A 50 -4.88 -5.66 18.18
N GLU A 51 -3.67 -5.58 17.62
CA GLU A 51 -2.83 -4.37 17.68
C GLU A 51 -3.43 -3.23 16.86
N ILE A 52 -3.96 -3.53 15.67
CA ILE A 52 -4.72 -2.60 14.83
C ILE A 52 -5.97 -2.10 15.56
N HIS A 53 -6.72 -3.00 16.21
CA HIS A 53 -7.91 -2.62 16.97
C HIS A 53 -7.58 -1.74 18.18
N LEU A 54 -6.49 -2.05 18.88
CA LEU A 54 -6.01 -1.24 19.99
C LEU A 54 -5.60 0.15 19.51
N CYS A 55 -4.80 0.23 18.44
CA CYS A 55 -4.38 1.50 17.84
C CYS A 55 -5.58 2.34 17.39
N HIS A 56 -6.58 1.72 16.75
CA HIS A 56 -7.83 2.38 16.38
C HIS A 56 -8.54 2.98 17.60
N LYS A 57 -8.71 2.18 18.67
CA LYS A 57 -9.33 2.67 19.92
C LYS A 57 -8.55 3.82 20.54
N THR A 58 -7.23 3.73 20.58
CA THR A 58 -6.37 4.79 21.11
C THR A 58 -6.53 6.07 20.30
N ILE A 59 -6.51 5.98 18.97
CA ILE A 59 -6.69 7.14 18.07
C ILE A 59 -8.08 7.74 18.23
N VAL A 60 -9.15 6.93 18.34
CA VAL A 60 -10.52 7.44 18.58
C VAL A 60 -10.64 8.14 19.93
N ALA A 61 -10.01 7.61 20.97
CA ALA A 61 -10.05 8.18 22.32
C ALA A 61 -9.12 9.39 22.51
N THR A 62 -8.30 9.72 21.51
CA THR A 62 -7.37 10.86 21.60
C THR A 62 -8.14 12.16 21.34
N ASP A 63 -8.26 13.00 22.37
CA ASP A 63 -8.86 14.32 22.25
C ASP A 63 -7.93 15.27 21.48
N CYS A 64 -8.36 15.66 20.29
CA CYS A 64 -7.63 16.57 19.42
C CYS A 64 -8.13 18.01 19.64
N HIS A 65 -7.32 18.85 20.29
CA HIS A 65 -7.63 20.27 20.49
C HIS A 65 -7.35 21.12 19.24
N ASN A 66 -6.39 20.71 18.41
CA ASN A 66 -6.03 21.39 17.18
C ASN A 66 -6.92 20.96 16.00
N ILE A 67 -7.35 21.93 15.19
CA ILE A 67 -8.16 21.72 13.99
C ILE A 67 -7.44 20.81 13.00
N ASP A 68 -6.13 20.97 12.82
CA ASP A 68 -5.36 20.18 11.85
C ASP A 68 -5.16 18.74 12.33
N THR A 69 -4.87 18.55 13.61
CA THR A 69 -4.79 17.22 14.24
C THR A 69 -6.13 16.50 14.18
N LYS A 70 -7.24 17.22 14.40
CA LYS A 70 -8.60 16.67 14.26
C LYS A 70 -8.93 16.28 12.82
N LYS A 71 -8.50 17.06 11.82
CA LYS A 71 -8.64 16.71 10.41
C LYS A 71 -7.83 15.46 10.07
N LEU A 72 -6.59 15.36 10.57
CA LEU A 72 -5.74 14.19 10.38
C LEU A 72 -6.38 12.94 11.00
N GLN A 73 -6.82 13.02 12.27
CA GLN A 73 -7.53 11.96 12.97
C GLN A 73 -8.77 11.51 12.17
N SER A 74 -9.61 12.45 11.74
CA SER A 74 -10.81 12.16 10.97
C SER A 74 -10.51 11.47 9.64
N ARG A 75 -9.45 11.88 8.94
CA ARG A 75 -9.01 11.23 7.69
C ARG A 75 -8.49 9.82 7.95
N LEU A 76 -7.66 9.64 8.99
CA LEU A 76 -7.14 8.33 9.40
C LEU A 76 -8.28 7.36 9.71
N LEU A 77 -9.26 7.79 10.50
CA LEU A 77 -10.42 6.97 10.88
C LEU A 77 -11.32 6.67 9.68
N LYS A 78 -11.54 7.65 8.79
CA LYS A 78 -12.34 7.47 7.58
C LYS A 78 -11.79 6.36 6.68
N TYR A 79 -10.46 6.31 6.51
CA TYR A 79 -9.79 5.33 5.64
C TYR A 79 -9.22 4.14 6.40
N TRP A 80 -9.57 3.97 7.68
CA TRP A 80 -8.93 2.98 8.55
C TRP A 80 -9.07 1.56 8.03
N HIS A 81 -10.28 1.19 7.63
CA HIS A 81 -10.55 -0.14 7.07
C HIS A 81 -9.74 -0.40 5.79
N GLU A 82 -9.71 0.59 4.89
CA GLU A 82 -8.98 0.51 3.61
C GLU A 82 -7.46 0.39 3.83
N LEU A 83 -6.91 1.12 4.80
CA LEU A 83 -5.49 1.09 5.15
C LEU A 83 -5.02 -0.29 5.60
N PHE A 84 -5.88 -1.06 6.26
CA PHE A 84 -5.54 -2.39 6.79
C PHE A 84 -6.18 -3.54 6.02
N GLU A 85 -6.85 -3.27 4.90
CA GLU A 85 -7.47 -4.31 4.07
C GLU A 85 -6.45 -5.36 3.58
N PHE A 86 -5.21 -4.93 3.33
CA PHE A 86 -4.13 -5.84 2.92
C PHE A 86 -3.89 -6.96 3.95
N THR A 87 -4.26 -6.78 5.22
CA THR A 87 -4.14 -7.83 6.26
C THR A 87 -5.12 -8.98 6.06
N ASN A 88 -6.18 -8.79 5.25
CA ASN A 88 -7.15 -9.82 4.87
C ASN A 88 -6.77 -10.55 3.58
N HIS A 89 -5.83 -10.01 2.79
CA HIS A 89 -5.42 -10.57 1.52
C HIS A 89 -4.04 -11.23 1.58
N ASN A 90 -3.85 -12.31 0.82
CA ASN A 90 -2.65 -13.16 0.94
C ASN A 90 -1.48 -12.70 0.08
N ASP A 91 -1.79 -12.02 -1.03
CA ASP A 91 -0.86 -11.82 -2.14
C ASP A 91 -0.66 -10.32 -2.47
N ILE A 92 -1.17 -9.43 -1.63
CA ILE A 92 -1.00 -7.99 -1.82
C ILE A 92 0.33 -7.57 -1.21
N HIS A 93 1.21 -6.99 -2.04
CA HIS A 93 2.42 -6.33 -1.58
C HIS A 93 2.03 -5.11 -0.74
N TRP A 94 2.56 -5.00 0.48
CA TRP A 94 2.39 -3.80 1.31
C TRP A 94 3.02 -2.55 0.65
N ASN A 95 3.99 -2.77 -0.24
CA ASN A 95 4.61 -1.72 -1.04
C ASN A 95 3.63 -1.24 -2.14
N ASN A 96 2.90 -0.19 -1.83
CA ASN A 96 1.97 0.48 -2.75
C ASN A 96 2.66 1.08 -3.99
N THR A 97 4.00 1.17 -4.03
CA THR A 97 4.74 1.69 -5.21
C THR A 97 4.42 0.89 -6.46
N VAL A 98 4.29 -0.44 -6.36
CA VAL A 98 3.98 -1.30 -7.51
C VAL A 98 2.56 -1.05 -8.02
N ALA A 99 1.59 -0.94 -7.10
CA ALA A 99 0.21 -0.64 -7.44
C ALA A 99 0.06 0.78 -8.01
N GLU A 100 0.71 1.77 -7.41
CA GLU A 100 0.72 3.16 -7.90
C GLU A 100 1.36 3.24 -9.29
N HIS A 101 2.48 2.56 -9.52
CA HIS A 101 3.16 2.52 -10.81
C HIS A 101 2.27 1.85 -11.87
N ALA A 102 1.64 0.72 -11.55
CA ALA A 102 0.69 0.05 -12.43
C ALA A 102 -0.52 0.95 -12.76
N ILE A 103 -1.12 1.61 -11.76
CA ILE A 103 -2.26 2.53 -11.97
C ILE A 103 -1.84 3.75 -12.80
N LYS A 104 -0.65 4.33 -12.60
CA LYS A 104 -0.13 5.44 -13.42
C LYS A 104 0.04 5.03 -14.88
N LEU A 105 0.57 3.83 -15.13
CA LEU A 105 0.70 3.28 -16.49
C LEU A 105 -0.67 3.05 -17.13
N ILE A 106 -1.65 2.52 -16.40
CA ILE A 106 -3.03 2.39 -16.88
C ILE A 106 -3.63 3.77 -17.18
N ALA A 107 -3.49 4.76 -16.29
CA ALA A 107 -4.06 6.09 -16.47
C ALA A 107 -3.47 6.83 -17.69
N THR A 108 -2.15 6.72 -17.89
CA THR A 108 -1.48 7.28 -19.08
C THR A 108 -1.93 6.61 -20.38
N HIS A 109 -2.22 5.30 -20.36
CA HIS A 109 -2.76 4.59 -21.52
C HIS A 109 -4.27 4.81 -21.73
N ARG A 110 -5.03 4.98 -20.65
CA ARG A 110 -6.47 5.25 -20.67
C ARG A 110 -6.77 6.57 -21.36
N ASN A 111 -5.98 7.62 -21.10
CA ASN A 111 -6.11 8.91 -21.80
C ASN A 111 -5.93 8.81 -23.32
N LYS A 112 -5.27 7.76 -23.84
CA LYS A 112 -5.04 7.56 -25.28
C LYS A 112 -6.04 6.61 -25.94
N ASN A 113 -6.71 5.73 -25.18
CA ASN A 113 -7.46 4.58 -25.71
C ASN A 113 -8.87 4.38 -25.10
N LEU A 114 -9.53 5.46 -24.70
CA LEU A 114 -10.84 5.47 -24.01
C LEU A 114 -11.96 4.67 -24.69
N LYS A 115 -11.92 4.44 -26.01
CA LYS A 115 -12.98 3.71 -26.73
C LYS A 115 -12.89 2.18 -26.70
N TYR A 116 -11.78 1.59 -26.25
CA TYR A 116 -11.51 0.15 -26.49
C TYR A 116 -11.24 -0.71 -25.25
N LEU A 117 -11.27 -0.14 -24.05
CA LEU A 117 -10.92 -0.83 -22.80
C LEU A 117 -12.16 -1.53 -22.19
N SER A 118 -12.41 -2.78 -22.60
CA SER A 118 -13.26 -3.69 -21.81
C SER A 118 -12.49 -4.26 -20.63
N ILE A 119 -13.19 -4.77 -19.60
CA ILE A 119 -12.57 -5.38 -18.40
C ILE A 119 -11.55 -6.46 -18.79
N LYS A 120 -11.93 -7.33 -19.73
CA LYS A 120 -11.05 -8.41 -20.22
C LYS A 120 -9.77 -7.88 -20.88
N LYS A 121 -9.85 -6.79 -21.64
CA LYS A 121 -8.68 -6.15 -22.25
C LYS A 121 -7.79 -5.44 -21.22
N ILE A 122 -8.37 -4.97 -20.11
CA ILE A 122 -7.61 -4.43 -18.98
C ILE A 122 -6.84 -5.55 -18.29
N GLU A 123 -7.46 -6.71 -18.08
CA GLU A 123 -6.78 -7.88 -17.51
C GLU A 123 -5.59 -8.33 -18.37
N ASP A 124 -5.80 -8.50 -19.68
CA ASP A 124 -4.72 -8.86 -20.62
C ASP A 124 -3.60 -7.80 -20.64
N TYR A 125 -3.98 -6.53 -20.64
CA TYR A 125 -3.03 -5.42 -20.59
C TYR A 125 -2.23 -5.40 -19.27
N MET A 126 -2.87 -5.70 -18.15
CA MET A 126 -2.22 -5.80 -16.85
C MET A 126 -1.22 -6.95 -16.81
N THR A 127 -1.56 -8.11 -17.38
CA THR A 127 -0.62 -9.23 -17.49
C THR A 127 0.64 -8.83 -18.27
N ILE A 128 0.47 -8.17 -19.43
CA ILE A 128 1.59 -7.69 -20.24
C ILE A 128 2.43 -6.64 -19.48
N LEU A 129 1.78 -5.71 -18.77
CA LEU A 129 2.46 -4.70 -17.97
C LEU A 129 3.26 -5.32 -16.81
N THR A 130 2.73 -6.32 -16.13
CA THR A 130 3.45 -7.03 -15.06
C THR A 130 4.68 -7.72 -15.61
N ILE A 131 4.58 -8.38 -16.77
CA ILE A 131 5.73 -8.97 -17.45
C ILE A 131 6.78 -7.91 -17.80
N TYR A 132 6.34 -6.79 -18.38
CA TYR A 132 7.22 -5.67 -18.73
C TYR A 132 7.98 -5.13 -17.51
N GLN A 133 7.27 -4.85 -16.41
CA GLN A 133 7.89 -4.39 -15.17
C GLN A 133 8.87 -5.40 -14.59
N ASN A 134 8.54 -6.69 -14.63
CA ASN A 134 9.46 -7.74 -14.19
C ASN A 134 10.72 -7.83 -15.06
N CYS A 135 10.60 -7.58 -16.37
CA CYS A 135 11.75 -7.50 -17.27
C CYS A 135 12.65 -6.30 -16.93
N GLU A 136 12.06 -5.12 -16.71
CA GLU A 136 12.81 -3.90 -16.30
C GLU A 136 13.56 -4.11 -14.99
N ILE A 137 12.90 -4.64 -13.95
CA ILE A 137 13.52 -4.91 -12.65
C ILE A 137 14.67 -5.91 -12.76
N LYS A 138 14.54 -6.91 -13.65
CA LYS A 138 15.57 -7.94 -13.88
C LYS A 138 16.61 -7.54 -14.94
N GLU A 139 16.58 -6.30 -15.43
CA GLU A 139 17.43 -5.78 -16.52
C GLU A 139 17.41 -6.67 -17.78
N LYS A 140 16.27 -7.33 -18.04
CA LYS A 140 16.07 -8.18 -19.21
C LYS A 140 15.34 -7.42 -20.30
N SER A 141 15.72 -7.63 -21.56
CA SER A 141 14.97 -7.10 -22.69
C SER A 141 13.58 -7.75 -22.77
N PHE A 142 12.54 -6.93 -22.62
CA PHE A 142 11.14 -7.36 -22.69
C PHE A 142 10.78 -8.08 -24.00
N LEU A 143 11.19 -7.53 -25.15
CA LEU A 143 10.92 -8.14 -26.44
C LEU A 143 11.63 -9.49 -26.59
N ARG A 144 12.89 -9.60 -26.13
CA ARG A 144 13.59 -10.89 -26.12
C ARG A 144 12.92 -11.88 -25.17
N PHE A 145 12.41 -11.42 -24.03
CA PHE A 145 11.69 -12.27 -23.08
C PHE A 145 10.41 -12.85 -23.70
N LEU A 146 9.60 -12.01 -24.38
CA LEU A 146 8.40 -12.48 -25.08
C LEU A 146 8.72 -13.48 -26.20
N LEU A 147 9.82 -13.25 -26.93
CA LEU A 147 10.21 -14.10 -28.06
C LEU A 147 10.87 -15.43 -27.64
N ASN A 148 11.43 -15.52 -26.43
CA ASN A 148 12.24 -16.66 -25.99
C ASN A 148 11.58 -17.56 -24.93
N GLN A 149 10.28 -17.43 -24.65
CA GLN A 149 9.66 -18.16 -23.53
C GLN A 149 9.79 -19.69 -23.66
N LYS A 150 10.46 -20.31 -22.69
CA LYS A 150 10.20 -21.70 -22.26
C LYS A 150 9.21 -21.66 -21.09
N PRO A 151 8.31 -22.64 -20.94
CA PRO A 151 7.20 -22.60 -19.97
C PRO A 151 7.60 -22.41 -18.50
N ASP A 152 8.84 -22.71 -18.14
CA ASP A 152 9.30 -22.81 -16.75
C ASP A 152 9.76 -21.47 -16.12
N ASP A 153 9.85 -20.39 -16.90
CA ASP A 153 10.42 -19.10 -16.45
C ASP A 153 9.36 -18.08 -15.92
N ILE A 154 8.08 -18.47 -15.83
CA ILE A 154 6.96 -17.53 -15.60
C ILE A 154 6.52 -17.41 -14.13
N LEU A 155 7.12 -18.15 -13.18
CA LEU A 155 6.80 -18.04 -11.75
C LEU A 155 8.05 -17.80 -10.88
#